data_AF-A0A7Y8JYL1-F1
#
_entry.id   AF-A0A7Y8JYL1-F1
#
_cell.length_a   1.000
_cell.length_b   1.000
_cell.length_c   1.000
_cell.angle_alpha   90.00
_cell.angle_beta   90.00
_cell.angle_gamma   90.00
#
_symmetry.space_group_name_H-M   'P 1'
#
loop_
_entity.id
_entity.type
_entity.pdbx_description
1 polymer ?
#
loop_
_entity_poly.entity_id
_entity_poly.type
_entity_poly.pdbx_seq_one_letter_code
_entity_poly.pdbx_strand_id
1 'polypeptide(L)'
;MQFDINNEKGKRLGGGYIGIQPRGDGRALITFSGFGPHFKAPKGTSEADGGKGGSNSTMVDFKFGNKYNLTIERDPENPKRLSGYIQDVTDPGNPGPKQHVKDLDVDQNVALSGRNIGFVEQYGAKINRSSQVASTQGSFSAPFTTDENGKAKVGDIKGLGLYGRYKNSIVGSQTVIKEAGAGKEIKFSFQGVGYEKNT
;
A
#
# COMPACT_ATOMS: atom_id res chain seq x y z
N MET A 1 0.96 -0.41 -1.10
CA MET A 1 1.68 -1.42 -1.93
C MET A 1 0.78 -1.82 -3.07
N GLN A 2 1.28 -1.79 -4.31
CA GLN A 2 0.51 -2.22 -5.46
C GLN A 2 0.54 -3.74 -5.62
N PHE A 3 -0.45 -4.29 -6.32
CA PHE A 3 -0.52 -5.70 -6.73
C PHE A 3 -0.98 -5.77 -8.17
N ASP A 4 -0.63 -6.85 -8.87
CA ASP A 4 -1.17 -7.19 -10.19
C ASP A 4 -1.91 -8.53 -10.13
N ILE A 5 -2.86 -8.71 -11.04
CA ILE A 5 -3.56 -9.99 -11.26
C ILE A 5 -3.40 -10.48 -12.70
N ASN A 6 -3.24 -11.79 -12.82
CA ASN A 6 -3.27 -12.50 -14.09
C ASN A 6 -4.46 -13.45 -14.13
N ASN A 7 -5.02 -13.69 -15.32
CA ASN A 7 -5.96 -14.78 -15.50
C ASN A 7 -5.25 -16.14 -15.52
N GLU A 8 -6.03 -17.22 -15.64
CA GLU A 8 -5.53 -18.60 -15.71
C GLU A 8 -4.56 -18.87 -16.87
N LYS A 9 -4.59 -18.05 -17.93
CA LYS A 9 -3.67 -18.11 -19.07
C LYS A 9 -2.37 -17.31 -18.84
N GLY A 10 -2.18 -16.75 -17.64
CA GLY A 10 -1.04 -15.89 -17.31
C GLY A 10 -1.11 -14.48 -17.92
N LYS A 11 -2.23 -14.10 -18.55
CA LYS A 11 -2.40 -12.76 -19.12
C LYS A 11 -2.78 -11.77 -18.01
N ARG A 12 -2.04 -10.66 -17.93
CA ARG A 12 -2.34 -9.55 -17.02
C ARG A 12 -3.74 -8.97 -17.29
N LEU A 13 -4.53 -8.85 -16.23
CA LEU A 13 -5.88 -8.28 -16.28
C LEU A 13 -5.93 -6.85 -15.74
N GLY A 14 -5.10 -6.56 -14.75
CA GLY A 14 -5.11 -5.30 -14.06
C GLY A 14 -4.28 -5.38 -12.79
N GLY A 15 -4.40 -4.34 -11.98
CA GLY A 15 -3.72 -4.26 -10.70
C GLY A 15 -4.45 -3.29 -9.79
N GLY A 16 -3.88 -3.06 -8.63
CA GLY A 16 -4.50 -2.26 -7.59
C GLY A 16 -3.53 -1.93 -6.48
N TYR A 17 -4.03 -1.48 -5.34
CA TYR A 17 -3.22 -1.31 -4.14
C TYR A 17 -3.99 -1.62 -2.87
N ILE A 18 -3.24 -2.03 -1.84
CA ILE A 18 -3.64 -1.89 -0.44
C ILE A 18 -2.73 -0.85 0.22
N GLY A 19 -3.29 0.04 1.03
CA GLY A 19 -2.56 1.15 1.63
C GLY A 19 -3.13 1.59 2.98
N ILE A 20 -2.30 2.26 3.78
CA ILE A 20 -2.66 2.85 5.08
C ILE A 20 -2.67 4.37 4.91
N GLN A 21 -3.76 5.01 5.35
CA GLN A 21 -3.88 6.46 5.46
C GLN A 21 -4.09 6.84 6.94
N PRO A 22 -3.02 7.15 7.69
CA PRO A 22 -3.14 7.55 9.09
C PRO A 22 -4.05 8.77 9.25
N ARG A 23 -4.88 8.73 10.29
CA ARG A 23 -5.69 9.82 10.80
C ARG A 23 -5.06 10.25 12.13
N GLY A 24 -4.92 11.56 12.36
CA GLY A 24 -4.23 12.09 13.54
C GLY A 24 -4.91 11.80 14.88
N ASP A 25 -5.95 10.96 14.89
CA ASP A 25 -6.82 10.62 16.02
C ASP A 25 -6.60 9.17 16.51
N GLY A 26 -5.47 8.55 16.17
CA GLY A 26 -5.15 7.18 16.56
C GLY A 26 -5.82 6.10 15.70
N ARG A 27 -6.31 6.48 14.51
CA ARG A 27 -6.90 5.56 13.54
C ARG A 27 -6.21 5.67 12.20
N ALA A 28 -6.44 4.71 11.32
CA ALA A 28 -6.04 4.80 9.93
C ALA A 28 -7.17 4.29 9.03
N LEU A 29 -7.33 4.93 7.88
CA LEU A 29 -8.17 4.39 6.81
C LEU A 29 -7.32 3.42 5.99
N ILE A 30 -7.70 2.15 5.96
CA ILE A 30 -7.06 1.15 5.12
C ILE A 30 -7.83 1.09 3.82
N THR A 31 -7.15 1.43 2.72
CA THR A 31 -7.74 1.44 1.38
C THR A 31 -7.35 0.18 0.65
N PHE A 32 -8.31 -0.45 -0.04
CA PHE A 32 -8.07 -1.59 -0.90
C PHE A 32 -8.81 -1.41 -2.22
N SER A 33 -8.05 -1.14 -3.28
CA SER A 33 -8.55 -0.71 -4.58
C SER A 33 -8.02 -1.59 -5.71
N GLY A 34 -8.85 -1.88 -6.70
CA GLY A 34 -8.48 -2.51 -7.96
C GLY A 34 -8.87 -1.64 -9.15
N PHE A 35 -7.97 -1.49 -10.12
CA PHE A 35 -8.10 -0.61 -11.26
C PHE A 35 -8.51 -1.36 -12.52
N GLY A 36 -9.47 -0.80 -13.24
CA GLY A 36 -9.96 -1.34 -14.51
C GLY A 36 -11.31 -2.05 -14.38
N PRO A 37 -11.91 -2.42 -15.52
CA PRO A 37 -13.30 -2.87 -15.59
C PRO A 37 -13.54 -4.23 -14.93
N HIS A 38 -12.49 -5.00 -14.68
CA HIS A 38 -12.60 -6.34 -14.10
C HIS A 38 -12.89 -6.33 -12.60
N PHE A 39 -12.61 -5.23 -11.90
CA PHE A 39 -12.73 -5.16 -10.45
C PHE A 39 -14.08 -4.58 -10.01
N LYS A 40 -14.65 -5.17 -8.97
CA LYS A 40 -15.84 -4.68 -8.27
C LYS A 40 -15.60 -4.70 -6.76
N ALA A 41 -16.09 -3.68 -6.07
CA ALA A 41 -16.07 -3.59 -4.62
C ALA A 41 -17.50 -3.81 -4.07
N PRO A 42 -17.86 -5.00 -3.56
CA PRO A 42 -19.23 -5.31 -3.18
C PRO A 42 -19.80 -4.40 -2.07
N LYS A 43 -18.93 -3.86 -1.22
CA LYS A 43 -19.28 -2.98 -0.09
C LYS A 43 -18.67 -1.58 -0.23
N GLY A 44 -18.26 -1.21 -1.44
CA GLY A 44 -17.49 0.00 -1.71
C GLY A 44 -17.98 0.76 -2.95
N THR A 45 -17.06 1.47 -3.60
CA THR A 45 -17.35 2.27 -4.79
C THR A 45 -17.01 1.50 -6.07
N SER A 46 -17.74 1.76 -7.15
CA SER A 46 -17.45 1.27 -8.51
C SER A 46 -16.37 2.08 -9.23
N GLU A 47 -15.57 2.82 -8.47
CA GLU A 47 -14.48 3.65 -8.95
C GLU A 47 -13.26 3.46 -8.05
N ALA A 48 -12.08 3.52 -8.65
CA ALA A 48 -10.80 3.55 -7.97
C ALA A 48 -10.01 4.76 -8.49
N ASP A 49 -9.63 5.67 -7.59
CA ASP A 49 -8.94 6.94 -7.89
C ASP A 49 -9.63 7.77 -8.99
N GLY A 50 -10.97 7.78 -9.03
CA GLY A 50 -11.78 8.49 -10.02
C GLY A 50 -11.84 7.85 -11.41
N GLY A 51 -11.24 6.67 -11.57
CA GLY A 51 -11.34 5.83 -12.77
C GLY A 51 -12.19 4.57 -12.55
N LYS A 52 -12.43 3.82 -13.64
CA LYS A 52 -13.11 2.52 -13.56
C LYS A 52 -12.36 1.57 -12.62
N GLY A 53 -13.09 0.92 -11.71
CA GLY A 53 -12.49 -0.03 -10.78
C GLY A 53 -13.44 -0.41 -9.64
N GLY A 54 -12.85 -0.96 -8.59
CA GLY A 54 -13.53 -1.14 -7.31
C GLY A 54 -12.65 -0.63 -6.18
N SER A 55 -13.20 0.17 -5.27
CA SER A 55 -12.47 0.60 -4.08
C SER A 55 -13.27 0.37 -2.82
N ASN A 56 -12.60 -0.18 -1.82
CA ASN A 56 -13.10 -0.33 -0.47
C ASN A 56 -12.18 0.38 0.51
N SER A 57 -12.75 0.73 1.67
CA SER A 57 -11.94 1.12 2.80
C SER A 57 -12.53 0.69 4.12
N THR A 58 -11.67 0.53 5.12
CA THR A 58 -12.06 0.22 6.51
C THR A 58 -11.23 1.08 7.45
N MET A 59 -11.89 1.70 8.43
CA MET A 59 -11.20 2.42 9.51
C MET A 59 -10.73 1.41 10.55
N VAL A 60 -9.48 1.52 10.98
CA VAL A 60 -8.88 0.63 11.98
C VAL A 60 -8.14 1.46 13.02
N ASP A 61 -7.95 0.88 14.21
CA ASP A 61 -7.06 1.45 15.21
C ASP A 61 -5.62 1.43 14.69
N PHE A 62 -4.88 2.52 14.94
CA PHE A 62 -3.56 2.71 14.38
C PHE A 62 -2.65 3.45 15.36
N LYS A 63 -1.40 3.01 15.44
CA LYS A 63 -0.37 3.61 16.29
C LYS A 63 0.82 4.00 15.43
N PHE A 64 1.21 5.27 15.51
CA PHE A 64 2.44 5.72 14.88
C PHE A 64 3.65 5.00 15.52
N GLY A 65 4.61 4.63 14.68
CA GLY A 65 5.80 3.87 15.10
C GLY A 65 5.63 2.35 15.07
N ASN A 66 4.40 1.84 14.95
CA ASN A 66 4.15 0.41 14.82
C ASN A 66 4.43 -0.12 13.41
N LYS A 67 4.73 -1.42 13.33
CA LYS A 67 4.92 -2.15 12.06
C LYS A 67 3.65 -2.88 11.71
N TYR A 68 3.19 -2.73 10.47
CA TYR A 68 1.97 -3.38 9.99
C TYR A 68 2.24 -4.21 8.74
N ASN A 69 1.66 -5.40 8.71
CA ASN A 69 1.53 -6.18 7.48
C ASN A 69 0.22 -5.80 6.78
N LEU A 70 0.31 -5.51 5.48
CA LEU A 70 -0.83 -5.41 4.59
C LEU A 70 -0.82 -6.62 3.67
N THR A 71 -1.86 -7.44 3.77
CA THR A 71 -1.93 -8.71 3.07
C THR A 71 -3.08 -8.67 2.07
N ILE A 72 -2.84 -9.23 0.88
CA ILE A 72 -3.87 -9.51 -0.10
C ILE A 72 -3.83 -11.01 -0.35
N GLU A 73 -4.96 -11.66 -0.16
CA GLU A 73 -5.14 -13.09 -0.39
C GLU A 73 -6.18 -13.29 -1.48
N ARG A 74 -5.97 -14.30 -2.32
CA ARG A 74 -7.03 -14.81 -3.17
C ARG A 74 -7.79 -15.86 -2.38
N ASP A 75 -9.11 -15.73 -2.34
CA ASP A 75 -9.97 -16.70 -1.70
C ASP A 75 -9.77 -18.10 -2.35
N PRO A 76 -9.44 -19.14 -1.57
CA PRO A 76 -9.19 -20.48 -2.10
C PRO A 76 -10.46 -21.17 -2.61
N GLU A 77 -11.63 -20.81 -2.07
CA GLU A 77 -12.93 -21.38 -2.45
C GLU A 77 -13.58 -20.56 -3.57
N ASN A 78 -13.26 -19.28 -3.67
CA ASN A 78 -13.69 -18.39 -4.74
C ASN A 78 -12.50 -17.70 -5.42
N PRO A 79 -11.92 -18.30 -6.49
CA PRO A 79 -10.74 -17.76 -7.17
C PRO A 79 -10.97 -16.41 -7.88
N LYS A 80 -12.19 -15.88 -7.83
CA LYS A 80 -12.58 -14.56 -8.32
C LYS A 80 -12.59 -13.49 -7.22
N ARG A 81 -12.30 -13.84 -5.97
CA ARG A 81 -12.32 -12.91 -4.84
C ARG A 81 -10.92 -12.69 -4.27
N LEU A 82 -10.61 -11.43 -4.00
CA LEU A 82 -9.41 -11.00 -3.30
C LEU A 82 -9.82 -10.38 -1.97
N SER A 83 -9.18 -10.76 -0.88
CA SER A 83 -9.43 -10.25 0.46
C SER A 83 -8.23 -9.46 0.96
N GLY A 84 -8.46 -8.22 1.41
CA GLY A 84 -7.45 -7.37 2.01
C GLY A 84 -7.44 -7.51 3.54
N TYR A 85 -6.26 -7.52 4.14
CA TYR A 85 -6.08 -7.57 5.59
C TYR A 85 -5.01 -6.59 6.07
N ILE A 86 -5.15 -6.16 7.31
CA ILE A 86 -4.11 -5.47 8.08
C ILE A 86 -3.83 -6.24 9.38
N GLN A 87 -2.57 -6.28 9.79
CA GLN A 87 -2.16 -6.88 11.05
C GLN A 87 -1.02 -6.08 11.66
N ASP A 88 -1.13 -5.71 12.94
CA ASP A 88 -0.01 -5.17 13.71
C ASP A 88 0.99 -6.30 14.00
N VAL A 89 2.22 -6.12 13.55
CA VAL A 89 3.32 -7.09 13.70
C VAL A 89 4.53 -6.44 14.35
N THR A 90 4.30 -5.40 15.16
CA THR A 90 5.35 -4.71 15.92
C THR A 90 6.06 -5.67 16.88
N ASP A 91 5.32 -6.58 17.50
CA ASP A 91 5.84 -7.75 18.21
C ASP A 91 5.65 -9.00 17.33
N PRO A 92 6.69 -9.51 16.65
CA PRO A 92 6.57 -10.69 15.80
C PRO A 92 6.24 -11.98 16.57
N GLY A 93 6.53 -12.04 17.87
CA GLY A 93 6.21 -13.21 18.72
C GLY A 93 4.75 -13.23 19.18
N ASN A 94 4.09 -12.07 19.15
CA ASN A 94 2.68 -11.92 19.52
C ASN A 94 2.00 -10.91 18.58
N PRO A 95 1.81 -11.27 17.30
CA PRO A 95 1.18 -10.37 16.35
C PRO A 95 -0.26 -10.08 16.76
N GLY A 96 -0.71 -8.85 16.52
CA GLY A 96 -2.09 -8.45 16.76
C GLY A 96 -3.08 -9.24 15.89
N PRO A 97 -4.39 -9.07 16.12
CA PRO A 97 -5.40 -9.74 15.32
C PRO A 97 -5.30 -9.36 13.84
N LYS A 98 -5.37 -10.35 12.95
CA LYS A 98 -5.46 -10.13 11.50
C LYS A 98 -6.85 -9.61 11.17
N GLN A 99 -6.97 -8.32 10.92
CA GLN A 99 -8.24 -7.66 10.67
C GLN A 99 -8.58 -7.67 9.18
N HIS A 100 -9.79 -8.14 8.85
CA HIS A 100 -10.31 -8.05 7.49
C HIS A 100 -10.63 -6.60 7.14
N VAL A 101 -10.07 -6.13 6.03
CA VAL A 101 -10.37 -4.82 5.47
C VAL A 101 -11.69 -4.94 4.71
N LYS A 102 -11.64 -5.49 3.49
CA LYS A 102 -12.79 -5.77 2.60
C LYS A 102 -12.33 -6.69 1.46
N ASP A 103 -13.31 -7.12 0.66
CA ASP A 103 -13.11 -7.95 -0.53
C ASP A 103 -13.24 -7.15 -1.82
N LEU A 104 -12.45 -7.51 -2.82
CA LEU A 104 -12.64 -7.14 -4.22
C LEU A 104 -13.04 -8.39 -5.01
N ASP A 105 -14.13 -8.29 -5.75
CA ASP A 105 -14.53 -9.32 -6.71
C ASP A 105 -13.95 -8.99 -8.09
N VAL A 106 -13.55 -10.04 -8.81
CA VAL A 106 -13.07 -10.00 -10.19
C VAL A 106 -14.06 -10.78 -11.06
N ASP A 107 -14.24 -10.40 -12.32
CA ASP A 107 -15.19 -11.09 -13.22
C ASP A 107 -14.76 -12.51 -13.65
N GLN A 108 -13.50 -12.88 -13.39
CA GLN A 108 -12.92 -14.17 -13.75
C GLN A 108 -11.89 -14.66 -12.74
N ASN A 109 -11.47 -15.91 -12.87
CA ASN A 109 -10.49 -16.53 -11.99
C ASN A 109 -9.13 -15.84 -12.15
N VAL A 110 -8.48 -15.58 -11.02
CA VAL A 110 -7.21 -14.85 -11.00
C VAL A 110 -6.13 -15.54 -10.19
N ALA A 111 -4.89 -15.14 -10.47
CA ALA A 111 -3.72 -15.34 -9.62
C ALA A 111 -3.07 -13.98 -9.33
N LEU A 112 -2.58 -13.80 -8.10
CA LEU A 112 -1.79 -12.63 -7.73
C LEU A 112 -0.39 -12.72 -8.35
N SER A 113 0.15 -11.59 -8.77
CA SER A 113 1.51 -11.49 -9.32
C SER A 113 2.29 -10.33 -8.69
N GLY A 114 3.61 -10.52 -8.55
CA GLY A 114 4.46 -9.77 -7.60
C GLY A 114 5.32 -8.64 -8.18
N ARG A 115 5.00 -8.07 -9.36
CA ARG A 115 5.77 -6.94 -9.90
C ARG A 115 5.29 -5.63 -9.30
N ASN A 116 5.60 -5.39 -8.02
CA ASN A 116 4.88 -4.41 -7.23
C ASN A 116 5.66 -3.10 -7.03
N ILE A 117 4.95 -1.98 -7.14
CA ILE A 117 5.43 -0.64 -6.82
C ILE A 117 4.84 -0.23 -5.46
N GLY A 118 5.67 0.34 -4.59
CA GLY A 118 5.22 1.06 -3.40
C GLY A 118 5.28 2.57 -3.64
N PHE A 119 4.38 3.32 -3.01
CA PHE A 119 4.43 4.77 -3.04
C PHE A 119 3.99 5.34 -1.68
N VAL A 120 4.45 6.54 -1.40
CA VAL A 120 3.93 7.40 -0.34
C VAL A 120 3.38 8.62 -1.04
N GLU A 121 2.19 9.04 -0.64
CA GLU A 121 1.55 10.22 -1.15
C GLU A 121 1.00 11.03 0.02
N GLN A 122 1.18 12.35 -0.03
CA GLN A 122 0.37 13.25 0.78
C GLN A 122 -0.89 13.60 0.00
N TYR A 123 -2.01 13.05 0.43
CA TYR A 123 -3.32 13.23 -0.18
C TYR A 123 -4.26 13.96 0.80
N GLY A 124 -5.10 14.87 0.31
CA GLY A 124 -6.00 15.67 1.15
C GLY A 124 -6.52 16.94 0.45
N ALA A 125 -7.09 17.87 1.23
CA ALA A 125 -7.53 19.18 0.74
C ALA A 125 -6.47 19.83 -0.18
N LYS A 126 -6.91 20.62 -1.18
CA LYS A 126 -6.05 21.21 -2.23
C LYS A 126 -4.72 21.71 -1.65
N ILE A 127 -3.67 20.88 -1.77
CA ILE A 127 -2.30 21.30 -1.51
C ILE A 127 -1.97 22.26 -2.64
N ASN A 128 -1.78 23.54 -2.31
CA ASN A 128 -1.48 24.60 -3.26
C ASN A 128 -0.12 25.27 -2.98
N ARG A 129 0.55 24.92 -1.87
CA ARG A 129 1.89 25.38 -1.53
C ARG A 129 2.70 24.28 -0.84
N SER A 130 4.01 24.28 -1.06
CA SER A 130 4.95 23.31 -0.47
C SER A 130 4.86 23.29 1.05
N SER A 131 4.72 24.44 1.71
CA SER A 131 4.66 24.54 3.18
C SER A 131 3.45 23.82 3.83
N GLN A 132 2.48 23.35 3.06
CA GLN A 132 1.40 22.48 3.57
C GLN A 132 1.84 21.00 3.66
N VAL A 133 2.98 20.65 3.08
CA VAL A 133 3.55 19.30 3.15
C VAL A 133 4.24 19.15 4.50
N ALA A 134 3.56 18.51 5.44
CA ALA A 134 4.07 18.27 6.78
C ALA A 134 5.27 17.33 6.74
N SER A 135 6.18 17.49 7.71
CA SER A 135 7.26 16.55 7.89
C SER A 135 6.72 15.15 8.16
N THR A 136 7.10 14.22 7.31
CA THR A 136 6.61 12.84 7.30
C THR A 136 7.82 11.92 7.19
N GLN A 137 7.82 10.87 8.01
CA GLN A 137 8.83 9.82 7.93
C GLN A 137 8.18 8.45 8.10
N GLY A 138 8.85 7.42 7.60
CA GLY A 138 8.39 6.04 7.74
C GLY A 138 9.32 5.06 7.03
N SER A 139 8.87 3.81 6.94
CA SER A 139 9.57 2.81 6.16
C SER A 139 8.64 1.79 5.54
N PHE A 140 9.14 1.10 4.51
CA PHE A 140 8.51 -0.10 3.95
C PHE A 140 9.54 -1.21 3.87
N SER A 141 9.14 -2.42 4.23
CA SER A 141 9.91 -3.62 3.93
C SER A 141 9.61 -4.10 2.51
N ALA A 142 10.54 -4.87 1.94
CA ALA A 142 10.31 -5.59 0.69
C ALA A 142 9.04 -6.45 0.81
N PRO A 143 8.21 -6.54 -0.24
CA PRO A 143 7.04 -7.41 -0.23
C PRO A 143 7.50 -8.86 -0.05
N PHE A 144 6.69 -9.67 0.61
CA PHE A 144 6.93 -11.10 0.73
C PHE A 144 5.66 -11.88 0.41
N THR A 145 5.83 -13.12 0.00
CA THR A 145 4.76 -14.11 -0.09
C THR A 145 5.14 -15.31 0.76
N THR A 146 4.16 -16.12 1.10
CA THR A 146 4.38 -17.41 1.76
C THR A 146 4.13 -18.51 0.74
N ASP A 147 4.98 -19.54 0.69
CA ASP A 147 4.69 -20.73 -0.11
C ASP A 147 3.76 -21.71 0.63
N GLU A 148 3.42 -22.81 -0.04
CA GLU A 148 2.54 -23.86 0.47
C GLU A 148 3.02 -24.51 1.79
N ASN A 149 4.32 -24.40 2.10
CA ASN A 149 4.91 -24.93 3.33
C ASN A 149 5.03 -23.88 4.43
N GLY A 150 4.43 -22.70 4.26
CA GLY A 150 4.54 -21.61 5.23
C GLY A 150 5.87 -20.86 5.16
N LYS A 151 6.74 -21.12 4.17
CA LYS A 151 8.04 -20.47 4.07
C LYS A 151 7.91 -19.12 3.36
N ALA A 152 8.39 -18.07 4.01
CA ALA A 152 8.41 -16.73 3.43
C ALA A 152 9.44 -16.62 2.30
N LYS A 153 8.99 -16.12 1.15
CA LYS A 153 9.80 -15.67 0.01
C LYS A 153 9.73 -14.16 -0.04
N VAL A 154 10.82 -13.52 0.36
CA VAL A 154 10.95 -12.06 0.41
C VAL A 154 11.49 -11.55 -0.92
N GLY A 155 10.84 -10.53 -1.47
CA GLY A 155 11.28 -9.80 -2.65
C GLY A 155 12.47 -8.87 -2.37
N ASP A 156 12.60 -7.88 -3.24
CA ASP A 156 13.70 -6.93 -3.26
C ASP A 156 13.19 -5.52 -3.63
N ILE A 157 13.75 -4.50 -2.98
CA ILE A 157 13.49 -3.08 -3.27
C ILE A 157 14.52 -2.61 -4.29
N LYS A 158 14.07 -2.42 -5.53
CA LYS A 158 14.93 -2.08 -6.67
C LYS A 158 14.98 -0.59 -7.03
N GLY A 159 14.12 0.22 -6.44
CA GLY A 159 13.93 1.61 -6.86
C GLY A 159 13.71 2.56 -5.69
N LEU A 160 14.09 3.81 -5.93
CA LEU A 160 13.86 4.95 -5.05
C LEU A 160 12.94 5.94 -5.78
N GLY A 161 12.12 6.65 -5.02
CA GLY A 161 11.23 7.66 -5.57
C GLY A 161 10.20 8.13 -4.56
N LEU A 162 10.06 9.45 -4.44
CA LEU A 162 8.87 10.09 -3.88
C LEU A 162 8.03 10.59 -5.05
N TYR A 163 6.74 10.29 -5.02
CA TYR A 163 5.74 10.85 -5.91
C TYR A 163 4.90 11.84 -5.12
N GLY A 164 4.61 13.00 -5.71
CA GLY A 164 3.78 14.01 -5.08
C GLY A 164 3.55 15.20 -5.99
N ARG A 165 2.47 15.93 -5.76
CA ARG A 165 2.03 17.07 -6.59
C ARG A 165 3.08 18.18 -6.73
N TYR A 166 3.97 18.32 -5.74
CA TYR A 166 5.06 19.30 -5.70
C TYR A 166 6.44 18.63 -5.57
N LYS A 167 6.75 17.68 -6.45
CA LYS A 167 8.01 16.91 -6.38
C LYS A 167 9.28 17.79 -6.31
N ASN A 168 9.30 18.95 -6.96
CA ASN A 168 10.44 19.88 -6.94
C ASN A 168 10.45 20.84 -5.73
N SER A 169 9.44 20.78 -4.86
CA SER A 169 9.29 21.65 -3.68
C SER A 169 9.13 20.83 -2.39
N ILE A 170 9.61 19.59 -2.42
CA ILE A 170 9.78 18.74 -1.25
C ILE A 170 11.26 18.45 -1.04
N VAL A 171 11.69 18.40 0.21
CA VAL A 171 13.05 17.99 0.63
C VAL A 171 12.93 16.80 1.57
N GLY A 172 13.96 15.96 1.63
CA GLY A 172 13.94 14.75 2.44
C GLY A 172 15.04 13.78 2.08
N SER A 173 14.98 12.58 2.65
CA SER A 173 15.93 11.51 2.42
C SER A 173 15.23 10.20 2.10
N GLN A 174 15.91 9.35 1.33
CA GLN A 174 15.54 7.95 1.15
C GLN A 174 16.78 7.09 1.30
N THR A 175 16.68 6.03 2.09
CA THR A 175 17.78 5.09 2.33
C THR A 175 17.29 3.68 2.20
N VAL A 176 17.93 2.90 1.31
CA VAL A 176 17.68 1.46 1.19
C VAL A 176 18.64 0.71 2.09
N ILE A 177 18.10 -0.06 3.02
CA ILE A 177 18.84 -1.03 3.82
C ILE A 177 18.91 -2.33 3.03
N LYS A 178 20.12 -2.83 2.82
CA LYS A 178 20.40 -4.04 2.04
C LYS A 178 20.90 -5.17 2.95
N GLU A 179 20.48 -6.38 2.65
CA GLU A 179 20.97 -7.63 3.25
C GLU A 179 21.44 -8.54 2.12
N ALA A 180 22.68 -9.05 2.22
CA ALA A 180 23.31 -9.86 1.17
C ALA A 180 23.21 -9.25 -0.25
N GLY A 181 23.27 -7.91 -0.34
CA GLY A 181 23.18 -7.16 -1.60
C GLY A 181 21.75 -6.84 -2.09
N ALA A 182 20.71 -7.44 -1.52
CA ALA A 182 19.30 -7.18 -1.85
C ALA A 182 18.69 -6.12 -0.91
N GLY A 183 17.93 -5.17 -1.45
CA GLY A 183 17.17 -4.18 -0.68
C GLY A 183 16.00 -4.80 0.08
N LYS A 184 16.00 -4.65 1.40
CA LYS A 184 15.01 -5.25 2.31
C LYS A 184 14.11 -4.24 3.00
N GLU A 185 14.58 -3.03 3.20
CA GLU A 185 13.79 -1.95 3.77
C GLU A 185 14.17 -0.63 3.09
N ILE A 186 13.19 0.22 2.85
CA ILE A 186 13.39 1.61 2.49
C ILE A 186 12.90 2.47 3.65
N LYS A 187 13.77 3.31 4.18
CA LYS A 187 13.42 4.39 5.11
C LYS A 187 13.31 5.67 4.32
N PHE A 188 12.29 6.47 4.61
CA PHE A 188 12.07 7.74 3.94
C PHE A 188 11.73 8.84 4.95
N SER A 189 12.10 10.06 4.59
CA SER A 189 11.58 11.29 5.17
C SER A 189 11.27 12.28 4.04
N PHE A 190 10.25 13.11 4.22
CA PHE A 190 10.01 14.26 3.36
C PHE A 190 9.24 15.35 4.09
N GLN A 191 9.42 16.58 3.63
CA GLN A 191 8.64 17.74 4.03
C GLN A 191 8.61 18.75 2.88
N GLY A 192 7.70 19.70 2.95
CA GLY A 192 7.70 20.85 2.04
C GLY A 192 8.92 21.73 2.25
N VAL A 193 9.43 22.33 1.18
CA VAL A 193 10.37 23.45 1.28
C VAL A 193 9.61 24.64 1.85
N GLY A 194 9.97 25.09 3.05
CA GLY A 194 9.47 26.34 3.62
C GLY A 194 9.98 27.53 2.82
N TYR A 195 9.12 28.53 2.61
CA TYR A 195 9.61 29.88 2.31
C TYR A 195 10.01 30.52 3.65
N GLU A 196 11.30 30.77 3.87
CA GLU A 196 11.69 31.79 4.84
C GLU A 196 11.17 33.12 4.29
N LYS A 197 10.18 33.70 4.98
CA LYS A 197 9.84 35.09 4.75
C LYS A 197 10.98 35.86 5.43
N ASN A 198 11.93 36.38 4.65
CA ASN A 198 12.89 37.36 5.17
C ASN A 198 12.05 38.50 5.76
N THR A 199 11.99 38.57 7.09
CA THR A 199 11.43 39.68 7.86
C THR A 199 12.34 40.89 7.76
#